data_AF-D5XE03-F1
#
_entry.id   AF-D5XE03-F1
#
_cell.length_a   1.000
_cell.length_b   1.000
_cell.length_c   1.000
_cell.angle_alpha   90.00
_cell.angle_beta   90.00
_cell.angle_gamma   90.00
#
_symmetry.space_group_name_H-M   'P 1'
#
loop_
_entity.id
_entity.type
_entity.pdbx_description
1 polymer ?
#
loop_
_entity_poly.entity_id
_entity_poly.type
_entity_poly.pdbx_seq_one_letter_code
_entity_poly.pdbx_strand_id
1 'polypeptide(L)'
;MTKKNSLIYIIIVFLLPALVAAGCGSKESSMGTVVADGIPPEIAKVAVGVLDAYMSADWAALYDYIHVDIQGTVTKEDFIRLRTEARNRIKLKYQGYRIEKLKFIKTWRDPANQELLFNNVAEITYTVTVEGSKGIQEIKSNLYLAKGPDGKWAYLWPKN
;
A
#
# COMPACT_ATOMS: atom_id res chain seq x y z
N MET A 1 -29.46 58.97 -19.03
CA MET A 1 -30.88 59.05 -18.61
C MET A 1 -31.37 57.61 -18.61
N THR A 2 -31.72 56.96 -17.49
CA THR A 2 -32.72 57.26 -16.42
C THR A 2 -32.23 56.55 -15.13
N LYS A 3 -31.97 57.24 -14.00
CA LYS A 3 -32.79 57.32 -12.75
C LYS A 3 -33.29 55.95 -12.26
N LYS A 4 -33.24 55.52 -10.98
CA LYS A 4 -33.02 56.12 -9.64
C LYS A 4 -33.21 54.94 -8.64
N ASN A 5 -32.41 54.69 -7.60
CA ASN A 5 -32.63 55.05 -6.17
C ASN A 5 -31.85 53.98 -5.36
N SER A 6 -30.78 54.28 -4.62
CA SER A 6 -30.78 54.77 -3.23
C SER A 6 -31.74 54.02 -2.30
N LEU A 7 -31.18 53.09 -1.51
CA LEU A 7 -31.67 52.77 -0.19
C LEU A 7 -30.48 52.37 0.68
N ILE A 8 -30.08 53.35 1.47
CA ILE A 8 -29.18 53.26 2.61
C ILE A 8 -29.95 52.48 3.69
N TYR A 9 -29.36 51.40 4.19
CA TYR A 9 -29.64 50.92 5.54
C TYR A 9 -28.35 50.92 6.36
N ILE A 10 -28.50 51.53 7.51
CA ILE A 10 -27.53 52.05 8.45
C ILE A 10 -27.50 51.08 9.63
N ILE A 11 -26.29 50.79 10.15
CA ILE A 11 -25.98 50.39 11.55
C ILE A 11 -26.31 48.90 11.86
N ILE A 12 -25.38 48.07 12.36
CA ILE A 12 -24.83 48.07 13.72
C ILE A 12 -23.39 47.52 13.79
N VAL A 13 -22.56 48.28 14.50
CA VAL A 13 -21.23 48.00 15.06
C VAL A 13 -21.30 46.90 16.13
N PHE A 14 -20.33 45.98 16.19
CA PHE A 14 -19.69 45.46 17.43
C PHE A 14 -18.50 44.55 17.02
N LEU A 15 -17.27 45.05 17.09
CA LEU A 15 -16.29 44.82 18.17
C LEU A 15 -15.45 43.53 18.03
N LEU A 16 -14.26 43.75 17.47
CA LEU A 16 -12.94 43.27 17.92
C LEU A 16 -12.55 41.77 17.84
N PRO A 17 -11.23 41.50 17.73
CA PRO A 17 -10.65 40.38 17.03
C PRO A 17 -10.34 39.22 17.98
N ALA A 18 -10.52 38.00 17.51
CA ALA A 18 -9.92 36.82 18.12
C ALA A 18 -9.11 36.08 17.07
N LEU A 19 -7.82 35.94 17.35
CA LEU A 19 -6.99 34.92 16.75
C LEU A 19 -7.76 33.60 16.71
N VAL A 20 -7.83 32.98 15.54
CA VAL A 20 -7.72 31.52 15.49
C VAL A 20 -6.46 31.22 14.72
N ALA A 21 -5.42 31.00 15.51
CA ALA A 21 -4.20 30.39 15.07
C ALA A 21 -4.51 29.08 14.33
N ALA A 22 -3.69 28.79 13.32
CA ALA A 22 -3.23 27.45 13.00
C ALA A 22 -4.29 26.34 13.08
N GLY A 23 -5.15 26.30 12.06
CA GLY A 23 -5.76 25.07 11.60
C GLY A 23 -5.03 24.59 10.35
N CYS A 24 -3.74 24.24 10.46
CA CYS A 24 -3.14 23.25 9.56
C CYS A 24 -3.92 21.95 9.78
N GLY A 25 -5.09 21.85 9.15
CA GLY A 25 -5.77 20.59 8.97
C GLY A 25 -4.91 19.80 8.01
N SER A 26 -3.90 19.11 8.54
CA SER A 26 -3.42 17.89 7.91
C SER A 26 -4.66 17.05 7.69
N LYS A 27 -5.14 17.00 6.44
CA LYS A 27 -5.94 15.89 5.98
C LYS A 27 -5.08 14.68 6.27
N GLU A 28 -5.35 14.04 7.40
CA GLU A 28 -4.91 12.70 7.66
C GLU A 28 -5.55 11.89 6.53
N SER A 29 -4.77 11.68 5.47
CA SER A 29 -5.14 10.85 4.34
C SER A 29 -5.14 9.42 4.84
N SER A 30 -6.18 9.05 5.58
CA SER A 30 -6.52 7.66 5.85
C SER A 30 -7.04 7.06 4.55
N MET A 31 -6.12 6.84 3.60
CA MET A 31 -6.42 5.97 2.47
C MET A 31 -6.51 4.55 3.02
N GLY A 32 -7.73 4.15 3.38
CA GLY A 32 -8.02 2.78 3.77
C GLY A 32 -7.71 1.78 2.64
N THR A 33 -7.74 0.50 2.99
CA THR A 33 -7.58 -0.60 2.04
C THR A 33 -8.68 -0.56 0.98
N VAL A 34 -8.30 -0.48 -0.30
CA VAL A 34 -9.22 -0.58 -1.44
C VAL A 34 -8.80 -1.75 -2.33
N VAL A 35 -9.75 -2.60 -2.69
CA VAL A 35 -9.55 -3.70 -3.63
C VAL A 35 -10.46 -3.50 -4.83
N ALA A 36 -9.90 -3.50 -6.03
CA ALA A 36 -10.68 -3.38 -7.26
C ALA A 36 -11.63 -4.57 -7.45
N ASP A 37 -12.79 -4.28 -8.04
CA ASP A 37 -13.76 -5.30 -8.45
C ASP A 37 -13.14 -6.28 -9.45
N GLY A 38 -13.54 -7.55 -9.39
CA GLY A 38 -13.09 -8.58 -10.32
C GLY A 38 -11.81 -9.33 -9.91
N ILE A 39 -11.20 -9.01 -8.77
CA ILE A 39 -10.15 -9.85 -8.19
C ILE A 39 -10.81 -11.01 -7.42
N PRO A 40 -10.51 -12.29 -7.74
CA PRO A 40 -11.08 -13.42 -7.03
C PRO A 40 -10.84 -13.32 -5.52
N PRO A 41 -11.86 -13.60 -4.67
CA PRO A 41 -11.77 -13.38 -3.22
C PRO A 41 -10.58 -14.09 -2.56
N GLU A 42 -10.24 -15.28 -3.01
CA GLU A 42 -9.12 -16.06 -2.49
C GLU A 42 -7.75 -15.44 -2.80
N ILE A 43 -7.62 -14.78 -3.95
CA ILE A 43 -6.42 -14.04 -4.36
C ILE A 43 -6.36 -12.71 -3.61
N ALA A 44 -7.49 -12.00 -3.55
CA ALA A 44 -7.60 -10.73 -2.83
C ALA A 44 -7.24 -10.89 -1.36
N LYS A 45 -7.72 -11.95 -0.70
CA LYS A 45 -7.43 -12.24 0.70
C LYS A 45 -5.92 -12.39 0.96
N VAL A 46 -5.21 -13.13 0.12
CA VAL A 46 -3.75 -13.31 0.25
C VAL A 46 -3.02 -12.00 -0.03
N ALA A 47 -3.40 -11.27 -1.07
CA ALA A 47 -2.80 -9.99 -1.42
C ALA A 47 -2.95 -8.94 -0.30
N VAL A 48 -4.15 -8.82 0.27
CA VAL A 48 -4.45 -7.97 1.44
C VAL A 48 -3.59 -8.38 2.63
N GLY A 49 -3.56 -9.69 2.96
CA GLY A 49 -2.76 -10.19 4.08
C GLY A 49 -1.26 -9.88 3.94
N VAL A 50 -0.71 -10.03 2.73
CA VAL A 50 0.69 -9.68 2.42
C VAL A 50 0.93 -8.18 2.60
N LEU A 51 0.05 -7.33 2.06
CA LEU A 51 0.22 -5.88 2.12
C LEU A 51 0.02 -5.33 3.54
N ASP A 52 -0.95 -5.86 4.29
CA ASP A 52 -1.19 -5.50 5.69
C ASP A 52 0.02 -5.84 6.56
N ALA A 53 0.53 -7.08 6.45
CA ALA A 53 1.73 -7.51 7.17
C ALA A 53 2.96 -6.65 6.79
N TYR A 54 3.07 -6.28 5.52
CA TYR A 54 4.15 -5.41 5.06
C TYR A 54 4.05 -3.98 5.64
N MET A 55 2.85 -3.41 5.65
CA MET A 55 2.59 -2.06 6.19
C MET A 55 2.88 -1.99 7.68
N SER A 56 2.36 -2.96 8.44
CA SER A 56 2.49 -3.06 9.89
C SER A 56 3.89 -3.50 10.35
N ALA A 57 4.76 -3.87 9.41
CA ALA A 57 6.07 -4.44 9.68
C ALA A 57 6.02 -5.77 10.47
N ASP A 58 4.93 -6.52 10.33
CA ASP A 58 4.80 -7.88 10.85
C ASP A 58 5.50 -8.87 9.91
N TRP A 59 6.82 -8.95 10.03
CA TRP A 59 7.65 -9.80 9.19
C TRP A 59 7.42 -11.28 9.44
N ALA A 60 7.01 -11.65 10.65
CA ALA A 60 6.69 -13.03 10.97
C ALA A 60 5.43 -13.48 10.23
N ALA A 61 4.37 -12.66 10.25
CA ALA A 61 3.16 -12.93 9.48
C ALA A 61 3.42 -12.87 7.97
N LEU A 62 4.22 -11.90 7.50
CA LEU A 62 4.57 -11.81 6.09
C LEU A 62 5.27 -13.08 5.58
N TYR A 63 6.17 -13.65 6.38
CA TYR A 63 6.87 -14.89 6.05
C TYR A 63 5.90 -16.07 5.86
N ASP A 64 4.83 -16.13 6.66
CA ASP A 64 3.85 -17.21 6.59
C ASP A 64 3.00 -17.17 5.32
N TYR A 65 2.98 -16.04 4.59
CA TYR A 65 2.42 -15.96 3.25
C TYR A 65 3.37 -16.41 2.15
N ILE A 66 4.68 -16.53 2.41
CA ILE A 66 5.68 -16.84 1.37
C ILE A 66 5.52 -18.26 0.87
N HIS A 67 5.68 -18.45 -0.44
CA HIS A 67 5.66 -19.74 -1.09
C HIS A 67 6.74 -20.69 -0.53
N VAL A 68 6.38 -21.95 -0.28
CA VAL A 68 7.25 -22.95 0.37
C VAL A 68 8.61 -23.13 -0.33
N ASP A 69 8.62 -23.13 -1.67
CA ASP A 69 9.88 -23.22 -2.44
C ASP A 69 10.83 -22.05 -2.17
N ILE A 70 10.29 -20.85 -1.92
CA ILE A 70 11.10 -19.67 -1.54
C ILE A 70 11.53 -19.78 -0.07
N GLN A 71 10.65 -20.24 0.82
CA GLN A 71 11.00 -20.55 2.22
C GLN A 71 12.14 -21.58 2.31
N GLY A 72 12.25 -22.50 1.35
CA GLY A 72 13.39 -23.40 1.23
C GLY A 72 14.75 -22.71 1.00
N THR A 73 14.76 -21.42 0.64
CA THR A 73 15.97 -20.64 0.32
C THR A 73 16.32 -19.55 1.35
N VAL A 74 15.46 -19.36 2.35
CA VAL A 74 15.61 -18.32 3.37
C VAL A 74 14.87 -18.74 4.64
N THR A 75 15.55 -18.76 5.77
CA THR A 75 14.91 -19.07 7.05
C THR A 75 13.98 -17.95 7.49
N LYS A 76 13.04 -18.24 8.38
CA LYS A 76 12.14 -17.22 8.95
C LYS A 76 12.94 -16.16 9.69
N GLU A 77 13.95 -16.58 10.45
CA GLU A 77 14.83 -15.72 11.22
C GLU A 77 15.64 -14.78 10.31
N ASP A 78 16.24 -15.32 9.24
CA ASP A 78 16.98 -14.50 8.26
C ASP A 78 16.06 -13.55 7.51
N PHE A 79 14.86 -13.99 7.13
CA PHE A 79 13.88 -13.13 6.49
C PHE A 79 13.52 -11.94 7.39
N ILE A 80 13.15 -12.20 8.65
CA ILE A 80 12.78 -11.16 9.61
C ILE A 80 13.93 -10.17 9.80
N ARG A 81 15.16 -10.68 9.95
CA ARG A 81 16.36 -9.84 10.08
C ARG A 81 16.56 -8.95 8.85
N LEU A 82 16.58 -9.52 7.65
CA LEU A 82 16.76 -8.79 6.39
C LEU A 82 15.69 -7.71 6.18
N ARG A 83 14.42 -8.03 6.46
CA ARG A 83 13.30 -7.08 6.33
C ARG A 83 13.36 -5.96 7.37
N THR A 84 13.75 -6.27 8.59
CA THR A 84 13.95 -5.27 9.65
C THR A 84 15.07 -4.30 9.28
N GLU A 85 16.22 -4.82 8.82
CA GLU A 85 17.33 -4.00 8.35
C GLU A 85 16.91 -3.11 7.16
N ALA A 86 16.18 -3.66 6.19
CA ALA A 86 15.69 -2.91 5.04
C ALA A 86 14.70 -1.80 5.45
N ARG A 87 13.76 -2.07 6.36
CA ARG A 87 12.80 -1.07 6.87
C ARG A 87 13.51 0.05 7.62
N ASN A 88 14.54 -0.26 8.40
CA ASN A 88 15.32 0.75 9.14
C ASN A 88 16.11 1.68 8.21
N ARG A 89 16.56 1.19 7.05
CA ARG A 89 17.20 2.01 6.01
C ARG A 89 16.20 2.91 5.29
N ILE A 90 14.98 2.41 5.05
CA ILE A 90 13.94 3.08 4.28
C ILE A 90 13.00 3.83 5.24
N LYS A 91 13.29 5.12 5.49
CA LYS A 91 12.47 6.02 6.33
C LYS A 91 11.17 6.46 5.63
N LEU A 92 10.32 5.50 5.27
CA LEU A 92 8.99 5.74 4.70
C LEU A 92 7.91 5.36 5.71
N LYS A 93 6.94 6.26 5.92
CA LYS A 93 5.71 5.98 6.66
C LYS A 93 4.63 5.57 5.67
N TYR A 94 4.13 4.35 5.77
CA TYR A 94 3.07 3.83 4.92
C TYR A 94 1.72 4.34 5.42
N GLN A 95 0.91 4.89 4.51
CA GLN A 95 -0.39 5.52 4.82
C GLN A 95 -1.57 4.67 4.36
N GLY A 96 -1.37 3.84 3.33
CA GLY A 96 -2.41 2.98 2.76
C GLY A 96 -1.99 2.30 1.47
N TYR A 97 -2.86 1.45 0.92
CA TYR A 97 -2.70 0.90 -0.42
C TYR A 97 -4.04 0.69 -1.14
N ARG A 98 -3.95 0.59 -2.46
CA ARG A 98 -5.04 0.20 -3.35
C ARG A 98 -4.58 -0.94 -4.24
N ILE A 99 -5.33 -2.04 -4.28
CA ILE A 99 -5.14 -3.13 -5.23
C ILE A 99 -5.95 -2.81 -6.48
N GLU A 100 -5.28 -2.67 -7.62
CA GLU A 100 -5.87 -2.06 -8.82
C GLU A 100 -6.25 -3.08 -9.89
N LYS A 101 -5.40 -4.09 -10.11
CA LYS A 101 -5.56 -5.00 -11.25
C LYS A 101 -4.96 -6.36 -10.95
N LEU A 102 -5.62 -7.40 -11.45
CA LEU A 102 -5.08 -8.75 -11.56
C LEU A 102 -4.87 -9.09 -13.04
N LYS A 103 -3.76 -9.75 -13.35
CA LYS A 103 -3.59 -10.54 -14.57
C LYS A 103 -2.91 -11.86 -14.24
N PHE A 104 -3.18 -12.89 -15.04
CA PHE A 104 -2.43 -14.13 -14.99
C PHE A 104 -1.28 -14.09 -15.99
N ILE A 105 -0.08 -14.39 -15.51
CA ILE A 105 1.09 -14.58 -16.36
C ILE A 105 1.46 -16.06 -16.40
N LYS A 106 1.91 -16.51 -17.58
CA LYS A 106 2.22 -17.93 -17.80
C LYS A 106 3.31 -18.42 -16.86
N THR A 107 4.35 -17.61 -16.70
CA THR A 107 5.54 -17.97 -15.95
C THR A 107 6.12 -16.74 -15.26
N TRP A 108 6.57 -16.92 -14.02
CA TRP A 108 7.40 -15.98 -13.29
C TRP A 108 8.68 -16.69 -12.86
N ARG A 109 9.81 -16.00 -12.98
CA ARG A 109 11.12 -16.52 -12.57
C ARG A 109 11.65 -15.64 -11.47
N ASP A 110 12.13 -16.23 -10.38
CA ASP A 110 12.65 -15.45 -9.28
C ASP A 110 13.88 -14.64 -9.72
N PRO A 111 13.90 -13.31 -9.51
CA PRO A 111 15.00 -12.47 -9.96
C PRO A 111 16.36 -12.85 -9.34
N ALA A 112 16.36 -13.36 -8.12
CA ALA A 112 17.56 -13.69 -7.34
C ALA A 112 17.93 -15.18 -7.39
N ASN A 113 16.97 -16.05 -7.67
CA ASN A 113 17.21 -17.46 -7.93
C ASN A 113 16.56 -17.88 -9.25
N GLN A 114 17.33 -17.80 -10.33
CA GLN A 114 16.85 -18.11 -11.68
C GLN A 114 16.42 -19.58 -11.83
N GLU A 115 16.74 -20.48 -10.89
CA GLU A 115 16.26 -21.87 -10.90
C GLU A 115 14.81 -22.01 -10.43
N LEU A 116 14.31 -21.04 -9.66
CA LEU A 116 12.92 -21.03 -9.21
C LEU A 116 12.01 -20.45 -10.28
N LEU A 117 11.14 -21.31 -10.80
CA LEU A 117 10.20 -20.98 -11.87
C LEU A 117 8.79 -21.42 -11.47
N PHE A 118 7.87 -20.46 -11.50
CA PHE A 118 6.48 -20.66 -11.11
C PHE A 118 5.58 -20.44 -12.32
N ASN A 119 4.58 -21.30 -12.49
CA ASN A 119 3.62 -21.22 -13.59
C ASN A 119 2.25 -20.76 -13.11
N ASN A 120 1.45 -20.19 -14.01
CA ASN A 120 0.09 -19.69 -13.73
C ASN A 120 0.06 -18.69 -12.56
N VAL A 121 0.93 -17.69 -12.63
CA VAL A 121 1.15 -16.72 -11.56
C VAL A 121 0.14 -15.60 -11.65
N ALA A 122 -0.48 -15.25 -10.52
CA ALA A 122 -1.29 -14.06 -10.37
C ALA A 122 -0.37 -12.86 -10.15
N GLU A 123 -0.26 -11.98 -11.14
CA GLU A 123 0.41 -10.69 -11.00
C GLU A 123 -0.65 -9.64 -10.63
N ILE A 124 -0.46 -9.04 -9.46
CA ILE A 124 -1.38 -8.06 -8.89
C ILE A 124 -0.67 -6.72 -8.83
N THR A 125 -1.22 -5.74 -9.55
CA THR A 125 -0.76 -4.36 -9.51
C THR A 125 -1.44 -3.63 -8.35
N TYR A 126 -0.64 -2.95 -7.53
CA TYR A 126 -1.11 -2.16 -6.41
C TYR A 126 -0.36 -0.83 -6.33
N THR A 127 -0.98 0.15 -5.68
CA THR A 127 -0.38 1.45 -5.38
C THR A 127 -0.33 1.63 -3.87
N VAL A 128 0.84 1.89 -3.31
CA VAL A 128 1.01 2.28 -1.90
C VAL A 128 1.15 3.79 -1.78
N THR A 129 0.52 4.35 -0.76
CA THR A 129 0.77 5.74 -0.37
C THR A 129 1.80 5.76 0.74
N VAL A 130 2.88 6.50 0.54
CA VAL A 130 3.96 6.63 1.52
C VAL A 130 4.29 8.10 1.78
N GLU A 131 4.66 8.42 2.99
CA GLU A 131 5.20 9.71 3.39
C GLU A 131 6.70 9.55 3.66
N GLY A 132 7.52 10.30 2.93
CA GLY A 132 8.96 10.35 3.09
C GLY A 132 9.48 11.78 3.20
N SER A 133 10.79 11.98 3.10
CA SER A 133 11.42 13.31 3.21
C SER A 133 10.96 14.33 2.15
N LYS A 134 10.42 13.85 1.02
CA LYS A 134 9.87 14.68 -0.06
C LYS A 134 8.35 14.89 0.04
N GLY A 135 7.73 14.48 1.16
CA GLY A 135 6.29 14.49 1.36
C GLY A 135 5.61 13.19 0.93
N ILE A 136 4.29 13.28 0.73
CA ILE A 136 3.42 12.14 0.37
C ILE A 136 3.60 11.79 -1.11
N GLN A 137 3.80 10.51 -1.39
CA GLN A 137 3.99 9.96 -2.72
C GLN A 137 3.15 8.69 -2.88
N GLU A 138 2.65 8.46 -4.09
CA GLU A 138 2.07 7.19 -4.49
C GLU A 138 3.11 6.38 -5.27
N ILE A 139 3.35 5.14 -4.85
CA ILE A 139 4.28 4.22 -5.50
C ILE A 139 3.49 3.04 -6.05
N LYS A 140 3.53 2.87 -7.36
CA LYS A 140 2.93 1.73 -8.06
C LYS A 140 3.91 0.56 -8.10
N SER A 141 3.44 -0.63 -7.76
CA SER A 141 4.25 -1.85 -7.69
C SER A 141 3.40 -3.08 -8.04
N ASN A 142 4.07 -4.23 -8.13
CA ASN A 142 3.45 -5.52 -8.38
C ASN A 142 3.78 -6.49 -7.25
N LEU A 143 2.82 -7.32 -6.89
CA LEU A 143 3.01 -8.52 -6.07
C LEU A 143 2.62 -9.74 -6.91
N TYR A 144 3.28 -10.86 -6.66
CA TYR A 144 3.14 -12.07 -7.45
C TYR A 144 2.72 -13.22 -6.53
N LEU A 145 1.69 -13.96 -6.91
CA LEU A 145 1.22 -15.13 -6.16
C LEU A 145 1.24 -16.37 -7.06
N ALA A 146 1.63 -17.51 -6.51
CA ALA A 146 1.47 -18.83 -7.14
C ALA A 146 0.77 -19.80 -6.18
N LYS A 147 0.20 -20.87 -6.72
CA LYS A 147 -0.34 -21.94 -5.89
C LYS A 147 0.79 -22.82 -5.37
N GLY A 148 0.81 -23.04 -4.06
CA GLY A 148 1.67 -24.02 -3.42
C GLY A 148 1.21 -25.46 -3.67
N PRO A 149 1.96 -26.46 -3.17
CA PRO A 149 1.60 -27.88 -3.28
C PRO A 149 0.24 -28.22 -2.66
N ASP A 150 -0.21 -27.44 -1.68
CA ASP A 150 -1.52 -27.56 -1.03
C ASP A 150 -2.66 -26.90 -1.82
N GLY A 151 -2.37 -26.36 -3.00
CA GLY A 151 -3.32 -25.69 -3.88
C GLY A 151 -3.69 -24.26 -3.47
N LYS A 152 -3.13 -23.73 -2.38
CA LYS A 152 -3.41 -22.37 -1.90
C LYS A 152 -2.47 -21.34 -2.51
N TRP A 153 -2.97 -20.14 -2.73
CA TRP A 153 -2.16 -19.01 -3.18
C TRP A 153 -1.17 -18.58 -2.10
N ALA A 154 0.08 -18.40 -2.50
CA ALA A 154 1.19 -17.95 -1.67
C ALA A 154 2.02 -16.89 -2.40
N TYR A 155 2.65 -16.02 -1.64
CA TYR A 155 3.44 -14.89 -2.09
C TYR A 155 4.80 -15.32 -2.62
N LEU A 156 5.09 -14.90 -3.85
CA LEU A 156 6.41 -15.02 -4.45
C LEU A 156 7.24 -13.79 -4.04
N TRP A 157 7.90 -13.87 -2.89
CA TRP A 157 8.78 -12.80 -2.43
C TRP A 157 10.03 -12.71 -3.31
N PRO A 158 10.24 -11.61 -4.07
CA PRO A 158 11.48 -11.43 -4.81
C PRO A 158 12.58 -11.14 -3.79
N LYS A 159 13.53 -12.05 -3.66
CA LYS A 159 14.68 -11.94 -2.76
C LYS A 159 15.66 -10.88 -3.29
N ASN A 160 15.30 -9.59 -3.19
CA ASN A 160 16.13 -8.46 -3.60
C ASN A 160 16.87 -7.81 -2.44
#